data_AF-A0A5N3XLT4-F1
#
_entry.id   AF-A0A5N3XLT4-F1
#
_cell.length_a   1.000
_cell.length_b   1.000
_cell.length_c   1.000
_cell.angle_alpha   90.00
_cell.angle_beta   90.00
_cell.angle_gamma   90.00
#
_symmetry.space_group_name_H-M   'P 1'
#
loop_
_entity.id
_entity.type
_entity.pdbx_description
1 polymer ?
#
loop_
_entity_poly.entity_id
_entity_poly.type
_entity_poly.pdbx_seq_one_letter_code
_entity_poly.pdbx_strand_id
1 'polypeptide(L)'
;MSSRTSLKHYFPVQNGTLYLCYHRSMDIPYEHTKPMCQPDPVHNNEETHDPVLKTKLEEKREHFKQGPMIEQLSKMFFTTKHHWYPHGQNHRCCRKSNPPKDR
;
A
#
# COMPACT_ATOMS: atom_id res chain seq x y z
N MET A 1 4.21 -21.33 -2.05
CA MET A 1 4.62 -20.74 -3.34
C MET A 1 3.78 -21.42 -4.43
N SER A 2 2.68 -20.80 -4.86
CA SER A 2 1.80 -21.37 -5.89
C SER A 2 2.05 -20.66 -7.21
N SER A 3 2.83 -21.29 -8.09
CA SER A 3 3.13 -20.79 -9.42
C SER A 3 1.86 -20.83 -10.27
N ARG A 4 1.28 -19.66 -10.57
CA ARG A 4 0.18 -19.49 -11.53
C ARG A 4 0.65 -19.96 -12.91
N THR A 5 0.32 -21.18 -13.30
CA THR A 5 0.46 -21.62 -14.69
C THR A 5 -0.72 -21.03 -15.46
N SER A 6 -0.42 -20.03 -16.32
CA SER A 6 -1.39 -19.62 -17.33
C SER A 6 -1.58 -20.78 -18.30
N LEU A 7 -2.80 -21.29 -18.42
CA LEU A 7 -3.12 -22.34 -19.39
C LEU A 7 -3.11 -21.68 -20.78
N LYS A 8 -2.00 -21.83 -21.49
CA LYS A 8 -1.84 -21.33 -22.86
C LYS A 8 -2.20 -22.44 -23.82
N HIS A 9 -3.27 -22.24 -24.59
CA HIS A 9 -3.63 -23.14 -25.67
C HIS A 9 -3.12 -22.56 -26.99
N TYR A 10 -2.41 -23.38 -27.75
CA TYR A 10 -1.91 -23.04 -29.09
C TYR A 10 -2.65 -23.91 -30.10
N PHE A 11 -3.25 -23.27 -31.11
CA PHE A 11 -3.99 -23.98 -32.16
C PHE A 11 -3.35 -23.70 -33.52
N PRO A 12 -2.95 -24.74 -34.29
CA PRO A 12 -2.44 -24.55 -35.64
C PRO A 12 -3.58 -24.25 -36.62
N VAL A 13 -3.41 -23.27 -37.50
CA VAL A 13 -4.40 -22.93 -38.54
C VAL A 13 -4.01 -23.59 -39.86
N GLN A 14 -4.87 -24.50 -40.35
CA GLN A 14 -4.93 -25.23 -41.64
C GLN A 14 -3.62 -25.79 -42.26
N ASN A 15 -2.50 -25.08 -42.27
CA ASN A 15 -1.21 -25.49 -42.84
C ASN A 15 -0.02 -25.40 -41.85
N GLY A 16 -0.26 -25.12 -40.56
CA GLY A 16 0.78 -25.16 -39.50
C GLY A 16 1.81 -24.02 -39.51
N THR A 17 1.70 -23.06 -40.44
CA THR A 17 2.55 -21.86 -40.51
C THR A 17 2.15 -20.79 -39.49
N LEU A 18 0.87 -20.74 -39.10
CA LEU A 18 0.32 -19.78 -38.16
C LEU A 18 -0.25 -20.52 -36.94
N TYR A 19 0.07 -20.02 -35.75
CA TYR A 19 -0.43 -20.51 -34.47
C TYR A 19 -1.29 -19.44 -33.78
N LEU A 20 -2.53 -19.78 -33.45
CA LEU A 20 -3.40 -18.96 -32.61
C LEU A 20 -3.10 -19.23 -31.14
N CYS A 21 -2.89 -18.16 -30.39
CA CYS A 21 -2.60 -18.20 -28.96
C CYS A 21 -3.85 -17.78 -28.16
N TYR A 22 -4.47 -18.72 -27.45
CA TYR A 22 -5.56 -18.42 -26.53
C TYR A 22 -5.08 -18.39 -25.08
N HIS A 23 -5.34 -17.29 -24.38
CA HIS A 23 -4.90 -17.05 -23.01
C HIS A 23 -6.10 -16.63 -22.16
N ARG A 24 -6.71 -17.58 -21.45
CA ARG A 24 -7.77 -17.26 -20.49
C ARG A 24 -7.16 -16.80 -19.17
N SER A 25 -7.57 -15.64 -18.67
CA SER A 25 -7.29 -15.25 -17.29
C SER A 25 -8.10 -16.14 -16.34
N MET A 26 -7.43 -16.66 -15.31
CA MET A 26 -8.08 -17.45 -14.28
C MET A 26 -8.39 -16.57 -13.07
N ASP A 27 -9.63 -16.61 -12.61
CA ASP A 27 -10.07 -15.93 -11.41
C ASP A 27 -9.55 -16.64 -10.14
N ILE A 28 -9.51 -15.91 -9.02
CA ILE A 28 -9.16 -16.50 -7.72
C ILE A 28 -10.48 -17.03 -7.13
N PRO A 29 -10.62 -18.35 -6.92
CA PRO A 29 -11.87 -18.91 -6.40
C PRO A 29 -12.01 -18.59 -4.90
N TYR A 30 -13.25 -18.63 -4.41
CA TYR A 30 -13.63 -18.10 -3.10
C TYR A 30 -12.91 -18.78 -1.94
N GLU A 31 -12.66 -20.08 -2.04
CA GLU A 31 -11.99 -20.92 -1.04
C GLU A 31 -10.54 -20.48 -0.78
N HIS A 32 -9.93 -19.75 -1.73
CA HIS A 32 -8.58 -19.19 -1.60
C HIS A 32 -8.58 -17.73 -1.11
N THR A 33 -9.71 -17.23 -0.61
CA THR A 33 -9.83 -15.90 0.00
C THR A 33 -10.16 -16.01 1.48
N LYS A 34 -9.79 -14.98 2.25
CA LYS A 34 -10.14 -14.87 3.67
C LYS A 34 -11.19 -13.78 3.85
N PRO A 35 -12.18 -13.95 4.75
CA PRO A 35 -13.09 -12.88 5.08
C PRO A 35 -12.31 -11.70 5.67
N MET A 36 -12.76 -10.48 5.37
CA MET A 36 -12.19 -9.28 5.98
C MET A 36 -12.53 -9.27 7.47
N CYS A 37 -11.53 -9.12 8.34
CA CYS A 37 -11.78 -8.95 9.77
C CYS A 37 -12.54 -7.65 10.01
N GLN A 38 -13.70 -7.72 10.65
CA GLN A 38 -14.41 -6.53 11.12
C GLN A 38 -13.79 -6.10 12.46
N PRO A 39 -13.39 -4.83 12.62
CA PRO A 39 -12.92 -4.34 13.92
C PRO A 39 -14.07 -4.34 14.93
N ASP A 40 -13.78 -4.74 16.17
CA ASP A 40 -14.78 -4.81 17.23
C ASP A 40 -15.40 -3.43 17.51
N PRO A 41 -16.73 -3.31 17.66
CA PRO A 41 -17.40 -2.05 17.95
C PRO A 41 -17.16 -1.53 19.38
N VAL A 42 -16.46 -2.30 20.22
CA VAL A 42 -16.47 -2.14 21.68
C VAL A 42 -15.24 -1.35 22.17
N HIS A 43 -15.19 -0.07 21.83
CA HIS A 43 -14.43 0.91 22.64
C HIS A 43 -14.86 2.38 22.40
N ASN A 44 -16.16 2.66 22.41
CA ASN A 44 -16.69 4.03 22.38
C ASN A 44 -17.66 4.25 23.54
N ASN A 45 -17.19 4.07 24.78
CA ASN A 45 -17.90 4.49 25.97
C ASN A 45 -17.66 5.99 26.19
N GLU A 46 -18.53 6.86 25.65
CA GLU A 46 -18.76 8.25 26.11
C GLU A 46 -19.83 8.91 25.24
N GLU A 47 -21.10 8.70 25.62
CA GLU A 47 -22.38 9.10 24.99
C GLU A 47 -22.58 10.63 24.76
N THR A 48 -21.51 11.43 24.77
CA THR A 48 -21.50 12.87 24.46
C THR A 48 -20.34 13.16 23.50
N HIS A 49 -20.54 12.74 22.25
CA HIS A 49 -19.43 12.36 21.37
C HIS A 49 -18.70 13.52 20.68
N ASP A 50 -19.33 14.64 20.36
CA ASP A 50 -18.68 15.66 19.53
C ASP A 50 -17.55 16.47 20.19
N PRO A 51 -17.69 16.98 21.43
CA PRO A 51 -16.61 17.75 22.06
C PRO A 51 -15.42 16.87 22.46
N VAL A 52 -15.69 15.64 22.92
CA VAL A 52 -14.66 14.69 23.36
C VAL A 52 -13.85 14.12 22.19
N LEU A 53 -14.48 13.91 21.03
CA LEU A 53 -13.77 13.50 19.82
C LEU A 53 -12.84 14.61 19.31
N LYS A 54 -13.27 15.88 19.41
CA LYS A 54 -12.42 17.02 19.05
C LYS A 54 -11.21 17.12 19.96
N THR A 55 -11.37 17.02 21.28
CA THR A 55 -10.24 17.09 22.22
C THR A 55 -9.26 15.94 22.04
N LYS A 56 -9.73 14.68 21.93
CA LYS A 56 -8.86 13.51 21.66
C LYS A 56 -8.11 13.63 20.31
N LEU A 57 -8.72 14.26 19.30
CA LEU A 57 -8.08 14.47 18.00
C LEU A 57 -7.04 15.59 18.06
N GLU A 58 -7.30 16.63 18.84
CA GLU A 58 -6.38 17.74 19.09
C GLU A 58 -5.16 17.28 19.92
N GLU A 59 -5.37 16.49 20.98
CA GLU A 59 -4.32 15.86 21.78
C GLU A 59 -3.38 14.99 20.93
N LYS A 60 -3.95 14.15 20.04
CA LYS A 60 -3.15 13.36 19.09
C LYS A 60 -2.33 14.27 18.17
N ARG A 61 -2.88 15.40 17.70
CA ARG A 61 -2.14 16.36 16.86
C ARG A 61 -0.97 16.98 17.61
N GLU A 62 -1.12 17.27 18.90
CA GLU A 62 -0.05 17.83 19.73
C GLU A 62 1.10 16.85 19.93
N HIS A 63 0.81 15.57 20.17
CA HIS A 63 1.85 14.53 20.19
C HIS A 63 2.63 14.44 18.87
N PHE A 64 2.02 14.78 17.73
CA PHE A 64 2.72 14.85 16.44
C PHE A 64 3.48 16.17 16.21
N LYS A 65 3.27 17.24 17.01
CA LYS A 65 4.03 18.50 16.88
C LYS A 65 5.50 18.32 17.26
N GLN A 66 5.80 17.42 18.21
CA GLN A 66 7.18 17.02 18.55
C GLN A 66 7.84 16.18 17.43
N GLY A 67 7.07 15.76 16.42
CA GLY A 67 7.48 14.84 15.37
C GLY A 67 7.58 13.40 15.88
N PRO A 68 7.13 12.39 15.11
CA PRO A 68 7.37 11.00 15.48
C PRO A 68 8.87 10.74 15.60
N MET A 69 9.28 10.13 16.71
CA MET A 69 10.67 9.77 16.96
C MET A 69 11.20 8.94 15.78
N ILE A 70 12.38 9.29 15.25
CA ILE A 70 12.99 8.59 14.10
C ILE A 70 13.04 7.07 14.34
N GLU A 71 13.21 6.65 15.59
CA GLU A 71 13.18 5.24 15.99
C GLU A 71 11.80 4.60 15.81
N GLN A 72 10.71 5.30 16.17
CA GLN A 72 9.35 4.83 15.91
C GLN A 72 9.10 4.65 14.41
N LEU A 73 9.56 5.59 13.59
CA LEU A 73 9.44 5.51 12.13
C LEU A 73 10.24 4.33 11.56
N SER A 74 11.49 4.16 12.00
CA SER A 74 12.33 3.04 11.57
C SER A 74 11.70 1.69 11.93
N LYS A 75 11.08 1.56 13.11
CA LYS A 75 10.40 0.35 13.57
C LYS A 75 9.09 0.07 12.81
N MET A 76 8.28 1.11 12.56
CA MET A 76 6.99 0.97 11.89
C MET A 76 7.13 0.63 10.40
N PHE A 77 8.11 1.24 9.72
CA PHE A 77 8.34 1.05 8.30
C PHE A 77 9.40 -0.01 7.98
N PHE A 78 10.00 -0.63 9.01
CA PHE A 78 11.11 -1.58 8.86
C PHE A 78 12.28 -0.99 8.04
N THR A 79 12.55 0.30 8.22
CA THR A 79 13.64 1.03 7.54
C THR A 79 14.77 1.39 8.50
N THR A 80 15.91 1.83 7.96
CA THR A 80 16.98 2.36 8.81
C THR A 80 16.70 3.81 9.20
N LYS A 81 17.23 4.23 10.36
CA LYS A 81 17.06 5.61 10.87
C LYS A 81 17.59 6.69 9.91
N HIS A 82 18.55 6.36 9.05
CA HIS A 82 19.24 7.33 8.21
C HIS A 82 18.38 7.94 7.10
N HIS A 83 17.33 7.24 6.65
CA HIS A 83 16.39 7.75 5.66
C HIS A 83 15.54 8.91 6.18
N TRP A 84 15.42 9.02 7.51
CA TRP A 84 14.57 10.01 8.17
C TRP A 84 15.32 11.29 8.57
N TYR A 85 16.65 11.32 8.42
CA TYR A 85 17.41 12.55 8.62
C TYR A 85 17.18 13.51 7.45
N PRO A 86 17.04 14.83 7.71
CA PRO A 86 16.85 15.80 6.64
C PRO A 86 18.09 15.87 5.75
N HIS A 87 17.87 15.90 4.44
CA HIS A 87 18.94 16.19 3.50
C HIS A 87 19.24 17.69 3.43
N GLY A 88 20.51 18.03 3.21
CA GLY A 88 20.98 19.39 3.03
C GLY A 88 20.38 20.09 1.79
N GLN A 89 20.50 21.42 1.76
CA GLN A 89 19.85 22.26 0.76
C GLN A 89 20.25 21.92 -0.68
N ASN A 90 21.52 21.62 -0.93
CA ASN A 90 22.01 21.27 -2.28
C ASN A 90 21.25 20.09 -2.88
N HIS A 91 21.08 19.00 -2.13
CA HIS A 91 20.34 17.82 -2.60
C HIS A 91 18.85 18.12 -2.86
N ARG A 92 18.26 19.04 -2.09
CA ARG A 92 16.87 19.48 -2.31
C ARG A 92 16.76 20.32 -3.59
N CYS A 93 17.69 21.25 -3.81
CA CYS A 93 17.71 22.11 -4.99
C CYS A 93 18.00 21.34 -6.29
N CYS A 94 18.84 20.31 -6.24
CA CYS A 94 19.12 19.46 -7.40
C CYS A 94 17.95 18.55 -7.80
N ARG A 95 16.92 18.43 -6.95
CA ARG A 95 15.77 17.57 -7.21
C ARG A 95 14.88 18.22 -8.26
N LYS A 96 14.61 17.49 -9.34
CA LYS A 96 13.69 17.94 -10.39
C LYS A 96 12.27 18.04 -9.80
N SER A 97 11.72 19.26 -9.74
CA SER A 97 10.36 19.49 -9.21
C SER A 97 9.28 18.92 -10.12
N ASN A 98 9.45 19.06 -11.44
CA ASN A 98 8.49 18.64 -12.45
C ASN A 98 9.18 17.67 -13.42
N PRO A 99 9.45 16.42 -13.03
CA PRO A 99 9.96 15.43 -13.95
C PRO A 99 8.89 15.07 -15.01
N PRO A 100 9.28 14.72 -16.24
CA PRO A 100 8.33 14.26 -17.24
C PRO A 100 7.66 12.97 -16.76
N LYS A 101 6.32 12.93 -16.78
CA LYS A 101 5.55 11.74 -16.42
C LYS A 101 5.44 10.84 -17.64
N ASP A 102 5.90 9.60 -17.51
CA ASP A 102 6.00 8.65 -18.63
C ASP A 102 4.62 8.09 -19.04
N ARG A 103 3.68 7.87 -18.11
CA ARG A 103 2.32 7.34 -18.37
C ARG A 103 1.31 7.80 -17.32
#